data_AF-A0A3D0XQM3-F1
#
_entry.id   AF-A0A3D0XQM3-F1
#
_cell.length_a   1.000
_cell.length_b   1.000
_cell.length_c   1.000
_cell.angle_alpha   90.00
_cell.angle_beta   90.00
_cell.angle_gamma   90.00
#
_symmetry.space_group_name_H-M   'P 1'
#
loop_
_entity.id
_entity.type
_entity.pdbx_description
1 polymer ?
#
loop_
_entity_poly.entity_id
_entity_poly.type
_entity_poly.pdbx_seq_one_letter_code
_entity_poly.pdbx_strand_id
1 'polypeptide(L)'
;MDRHDKQQLKDVQSLYTDIIFAKEELDGFVEDSVLQQRTYIRCLPVLQEIIDLSKRIEEENSGGFFDRRGKTDEKKLTKELFEGKRTFEQLENCRKCNCFKCVQECKMEGCNRCEPGCGSSIQECDNKTVSVYGIKNKTIPLTENSTGKTKVYPVLSIILDQEYKQLYIVLDNNPDKLILYYYPNPSGDTYGEITDMEDMNFAIKAFEESLQ
;
A
#
# COMPACT_ATOMS: atom_id res chain seq x y z
N MET A 1 3.60 21.06 -19.60
CA MET A 1 3.75 20.43 -18.26
C MET A 1 4.38 21.37 -17.22
N ASP A 2 3.89 21.34 -15.98
CA ASP A 2 4.46 22.12 -14.87
C ASP A 2 5.61 21.38 -14.13
N ARG A 3 6.15 21.97 -13.05
CA ARG A 3 7.24 21.36 -12.26
C ARG A 3 6.79 20.15 -11.45
N HIS A 4 5.54 20.15 -10.98
CA HIS A 4 4.97 19.07 -10.17
C HIS A 4 4.78 17.82 -11.03
N ASP A 5 4.18 17.96 -12.21
CA ASP A 5 3.98 16.87 -13.18
C ASP A 5 5.30 16.23 -13.58
N LYS A 6 6.34 17.06 -13.80
CA LYS A 6 7.69 16.58 -14.13
C LYS A 6 8.31 15.75 -13.01
N GLN A 7 8.08 16.11 -11.74
CA GLN A 7 8.59 15.33 -10.62
C GLN A 7 7.82 14.02 -10.49
N GLN A 8 6.48 14.09 -10.53
CA GLN A 8 5.63 12.92 -10.42
C GLN A 8 5.90 11.89 -11.54
N LEU A 9 6.17 12.35 -12.76
CA LEU A 9 6.58 11.49 -13.87
C LEU A 9 7.90 10.75 -13.59
N LYS A 10 8.89 11.41 -12.99
CA LYS A 10 10.15 10.75 -12.60
C LYS A 10 9.90 9.66 -11.55
N ASP A 11 9.01 9.94 -10.61
CA ASP A 11 8.64 8.97 -9.57
C ASP A 11 7.93 7.76 -10.22
N VAL A 12 7.04 7.98 -11.19
CA VAL A 12 6.39 6.92 -11.99
C VAL A 12 7.42 6.10 -12.76
N GLN A 13 8.40 6.72 -13.41
CA GLN A 13 9.48 6.03 -14.11
C GLN A 13 10.34 5.17 -13.17
N SER A 14 10.64 5.68 -11.97
CA SER A 14 11.37 4.93 -10.94
C SER A 14 10.56 3.72 -10.47
N LEU A 15 9.27 3.90 -10.16
CA LEU A 15 8.37 2.81 -9.77
C LEU A 15 8.30 1.72 -10.84
N TYR A 16 8.12 2.12 -12.10
CA TYR A 16 8.09 1.17 -13.22
C TYR A 16 9.36 0.33 -13.27
N THR A 17 10.52 1.00 -13.20
CA THR A 17 11.83 0.34 -13.24
C THR A 17 12.00 -0.65 -12.09
N ASP A 18 11.68 -0.22 -10.85
CA ASP A 18 11.79 -1.08 -9.67
C ASP A 18 10.87 -2.31 -9.77
N ILE A 19 9.66 -2.14 -10.31
CA ILE A 19 8.70 -3.24 -10.49
C ILE A 19 9.16 -4.21 -11.57
N ILE A 20 9.71 -3.73 -12.69
CA ILE A 20 10.27 -4.60 -13.73
C ILE A 20 11.41 -5.45 -13.15
N PHE A 21 12.36 -4.83 -12.43
CA PHE A 21 13.44 -5.58 -11.79
C PHE A 21 12.93 -6.60 -10.77
N ALA A 22 11.95 -6.23 -9.94
CA ALA A 22 11.32 -7.19 -9.03
C ALA A 22 10.64 -8.34 -9.78
N LYS A 23 9.95 -8.07 -10.90
CA LYS A 23 9.34 -9.11 -11.72
C LYS A 23 10.39 -10.06 -12.29
N GLU A 24 11.50 -9.53 -12.82
CA GLU A 24 12.60 -10.32 -13.38
C GLU A 24 13.27 -11.20 -12.31
N GLU A 25 13.48 -10.68 -11.10
CA GLU A 25 14.04 -11.45 -9.98
C GLU A 25 13.12 -12.59 -9.52
N LEU A 26 11.81 -12.44 -9.70
CA LEU A 26 10.81 -13.45 -9.35
C LEU A 26 10.55 -14.46 -10.47
N ASP A 27 11.00 -14.14 -11.69
CA ASP A 27 10.78 -14.97 -12.86
C ASP A 27 11.46 -16.33 -12.69
N GLY A 28 10.73 -17.40 -13.02
CA GLY A 28 11.18 -18.77 -12.78
C GLY A 28 11.12 -19.27 -11.32
N PHE A 29 10.82 -18.40 -10.34
CA PHE A 29 10.58 -18.79 -8.94
C PHE A 29 9.11 -18.79 -8.56
N VAL A 30 8.32 -17.91 -9.20
CA VAL A 30 6.89 -17.76 -8.94
C VAL A 30 6.13 -17.94 -10.25
N GLU A 31 5.05 -18.72 -10.23
CA GLU A 31 4.19 -18.87 -11.41
C GLU A 31 3.62 -17.52 -11.85
N ASP A 32 3.57 -17.30 -13.17
CA ASP A 32 3.02 -16.06 -13.74
C ASP A 32 1.59 -15.80 -13.28
N SER A 33 0.76 -16.83 -13.16
CA SER A 33 -0.62 -16.74 -12.66
C SER A 33 -0.70 -16.15 -11.25
N VAL A 34 0.29 -16.43 -10.39
CA VAL A 34 0.41 -15.94 -9.02
C VAL A 34 1.03 -14.53 -9.01
N LEU A 35 2.05 -14.28 -9.83
CA LEU A 35 2.65 -12.95 -9.98
C LEU A 35 1.63 -11.91 -10.46
N GLN A 36 0.75 -12.28 -11.40
CA GLN A 36 -0.29 -11.40 -11.93
C GLN A 36 -1.37 -11.04 -10.90
N GLN A 37 -1.41 -11.68 -9.74
CA GLN A 37 -2.33 -11.29 -8.65
C GLN A 37 -1.77 -10.10 -7.85
N ARG A 38 -0.46 -9.85 -7.91
CA ARG A 38 0.18 -8.77 -7.14
C ARG A 38 -0.19 -7.42 -7.72
N THR A 39 -0.66 -6.52 -6.86
CA THR A 39 -1.12 -5.17 -7.23
C THR A 39 -0.08 -4.41 -8.05
N TYR A 40 1.18 -4.45 -7.63
CA TYR A 40 2.25 -3.73 -8.33
C TYR A 40 2.55 -4.30 -9.73
N ILE A 41 2.41 -5.61 -9.94
CA ILE A 41 2.51 -6.23 -11.28
C ILE A 41 1.33 -5.80 -12.15
N ARG A 42 0.10 -5.85 -11.61
CA ARG A 42 -1.11 -5.45 -12.33
C ARG A 42 -1.12 -3.99 -12.77
N CYS A 43 -0.39 -3.13 -12.06
CA CYS A 43 -0.27 -1.71 -12.39
C CYS A 43 0.79 -1.40 -13.46
N LEU A 44 1.65 -2.36 -13.85
CA LEU A 44 2.67 -2.14 -14.88
C LEU A 44 2.12 -1.53 -16.19
N PRO A 45 1.00 -2.00 -16.76
CA PRO A 45 0.46 -1.42 -18.00
C PRO A 45 0.09 0.07 -17.85
N VAL A 46 -0.43 0.47 -16.69
CA VAL A 46 -0.82 1.86 -16.42
C VAL A 46 0.43 2.75 -16.33
N LEU A 47 1.47 2.29 -15.63
CA LEU A 47 2.74 3.02 -15.55
C LEU A 47 3.40 3.15 -16.94
N GLN A 48 3.38 2.08 -17.74
CA GLN A 48 3.90 2.07 -19.09
C GLN A 48 3.16 3.07 -19.99
N GLU A 49 1.83 3.14 -19.92
CA GLU A 49 1.04 4.10 -20.70
C GLU A 49 1.43 5.55 -20.41
N ILE A 50 1.66 5.88 -19.13
CA ILE A 50 2.10 7.22 -18.70
C ILE A 50 3.50 7.55 -19.25
N ILE A 51 4.42 6.59 -19.18
CA ILE A 51 5.78 6.76 -19.71
C ILE A 51 5.74 6.97 -21.23
N ASP A 52 4.92 6.21 -21.94
CA ASP A 52 4.80 6.32 -23.40
C ASP A 52 4.11 7.61 -23.84
N LEU A 53 3.11 8.10 -23.08
CA LEU A 53 2.54 9.43 -23.27
C LEU A 53 3.62 10.52 -23.16
N SER A 54 4.48 10.43 -22.14
CA SER A 54 5.57 11.39 -21.96
C SER A 54 6.56 11.37 -23.13
N LYS A 55 6.97 10.19 -23.60
CA LYS A 55 7.90 10.07 -24.73
C LYS A 55 7.34 10.69 -26.00
N ARG A 56 6.05 10.44 -26.31
CA ARG A 56 5.39 11.06 -27.47
C ARG A 56 5.40 12.58 -27.40
N ILE A 57 5.13 13.16 -26.22
CA ILE A 57 5.17 14.61 -26.01
C ILE A 57 6.60 15.14 -26.23
N GLU A 58 7.63 14.46 -25.74
CA GLU A 58 9.03 14.85 -25.94
C GLU A 58 9.45 14.80 -27.42
N GLU A 59 9.09 13.74 -28.12
CA GLU A 59 9.35 13.57 -29.55
C GLU A 59 8.69 14.68 -30.39
N GLU A 60 7.41 14.99 -30.13
CA GLU A 60 6.69 16.06 -30.83
C GLU A 60 7.26 17.45 -30.53
N ASN A 61 7.72 17.70 -29.30
CA ASN A 61 8.37 18.96 -28.92
C ASN A 61 9.75 19.15 -29.58
N SER A 62 10.47 18.06 -29.84
CA SER A 62 11.79 18.10 -30.47
C SER A 62 11.77 18.36 -31.98
N GLY A 63 10.64 18.07 -32.64
CA GLY A 63 10.46 18.17 -34.10
C GLY A 63 10.07 19.55 -34.66
N GLY A 64 9.94 20.58 -33.81
CA GLY A 64 9.64 21.96 -34.24
C GLY A 64 8.22 22.24 -34.75
N PHE A 65 7.38 21.20 -34.89
CA PHE A 65 5.95 21.34 -35.24
C PHE A 65 5.08 21.04 -34.02
N PHE A 66 4.66 22.08 -33.32
CA PHE A 66 3.71 21.98 -32.21
C PHE A 66 2.29 21.72 -32.77
N ASP A 67 2.01 20.47 -33.12
CA ASP A 67 0.70 20.03 -33.62
C ASP A 67 -0.36 20.04 -32.50
N ARG A 68 -1.64 20.05 -32.86
CA ARG A 68 -2.77 19.92 -31.90
C ARG A 68 -2.74 18.60 -31.13
N ARG A 69 -2.03 17.59 -31.65
CA ARG A 69 -1.84 16.28 -31.02
C ARG A 69 -1.05 16.38 -29.71
N GLY A 70 0.10 17.07 -29.69
CA GLY A 70 0.92 17.21 -28.48
C GLY A 70 0.23 17.94 -27.34
N LYS A 71 -0.59 18.95 -27.67
CA LYS A 71 -1.43 19.62 -26.66
C LYS A 71 -2.53 18.71 -26.09
N THR A 72 -2.99 17.74 -26.86
CA THR A 72 -3.96 16.74 -26.41
C THR A 72 -3.28 15.72 -25.50
N ASP A 73 -2.10 15.24 -25.90
CA ASP A 73 -1.32 14.27 -25.13
C ASP A 73 -0.81 14.89 -23.81
N GLU A 74 -0.37 16.15 -23.80
CA GLU A 74 -0.01 16.85 -22.55
C GLU A 74 -1.19 16.91 -21.57
N LYS A 75 -2.39 17.24 -22.05
CA LYS A 75 -3.59 17.27 -21.20
C LYS A 75 -3.96 15.89 -20.70
N LYS A 76 -3.84 14.86 -21.55
CA LYS A 76 -4.06 13.48 -21.16
C LYS A 76 -3.07 13.07 -20.08
N LEU A 77 -1.78 13.33 -20.27
CA LEU A 77 -0.73 13.00 -19.30
C LEU A 77 -0.98 13.65 -17.93
N THR A 78 -1.26 14.95 -17.87
CA THR A 78 -1.58 15.63 -16.60
C THR A 78 -2.82 15.01 -15.94
N LYS A 79 -3.83 14.63 -16.72
CA LYS A 79 -5.02 13.95 -16.21
C LYS A 79 -4.68 12.56 -15.64
N GLU A 80 -3.94 11.72 -16.36
CA GLU A 80 -3.52 10.39 -15.90
C GLU A 80 -2.65 10.47 -14.63
N LEU A 81 -1.74 11.45 -14.56
CA LEU A 81 -0.93 11.69 -13.36
C LEU A 81 -1.81 12.10 -12.17
N PHE A 82 -2.81 12.96 -12.38
CA PHE A 82 -3.73 13.37 -11.34
C PHE A 82 -4.61 12.21 -10.85
N GLU A 83 -5.25 11.49 -11.76
CA GLU A 83 -6.16 10.38 -11.44
C GLU A 83 -5.39 9.18 -10.83
N GLY A 84 -4.16 8.95 -11.27
CA GLY A 84 -3.30 7.86 -10.80
C GLY A 84 -2.62 8.10 -9.46
N LYS A 85 -2.71 9.30 -8.88
CA LYS A 85 -1.97 9.69 -7.66
C LYS A 85 -2.10 8.68 -6.52
N ARG A 86 -3.32 8.24 -6.22
CA ARG A 86 -3.60 7.28 -5.14
C ARG A 86 -2.95 5.91 -5.41
N THR A 87 -2.93 5.50 -6.67
CA THR A 87 -2.27 4.27 -7.11
C THR A 87 -0.76 4.38 -6.93
N PHE A 88 -0.13 5.49 -7.33
CA PHE A 88 1.32 5.65 -7.19
C PHE A 88 1.75 5.66 -5.72
N GLU A 89 0.98 6.30 -4.84
CA GLU A 89 1.21 6.24 -3.39
C GLU A 89 1.12 4.81 -2.85
N GLN A 90 0.19 3.99 -3.37
CA GLN A 90 0.12 2.57 -3.02
C GLN A 90 1.35 1.80 -3.50
N LEU A 91 1.80 2.04 -4.73
CA LEU A 91 2.96 1.37 -5.31
C LEU A 91 4.25 1.75 -4.57
N GLU A 92 4.38 2.99 -4.13
CA GLU A 92 5.46 3.44 -3.25
C GLU A 92 5.51 2.69 -1.92
N ASN A 93 4.34 2.37 -1.36
CA ASN A 93 4.25 1.52 -0.18
C ASN A 93 4.58 0.06 -0.51
N CYS A 94 4.11 -0.44 -1.67
CA CYS A 94 4.41 -1.79 -2.13
C CYS A 94 5.92 -2.01 -2.31
N ARG A 95 6.65 -1.02 -2.85
CA ARG A 95 8.10 -1.09 -3.03
C ARG A 95 8.87 -1.30 -1.72
N LYS A 96 8.32 -0.81 -0.60
CA LYS A 96 8.92 -0.92 0.74
C LYS A 96 8.47 -2.17 1.50
N CYS A 97 7.59 -2.95 0.89
CA CYS A 97 6.97 -4.11 1.51
C CYS A 97 7.87 -5.34 1.37
N ASN A 98 7.93 -6.18 2.41
CA ASN A 98 8.64 -7.46 2.35
C ASN A 98 8.10 -8.39 1.23
N CYS A 99 6.85 -8.19 0.80
CA CYS A 99 6.26 -8.93 -0.31
C CYS A 99 6.71 -8.48 -1.71
N PHE A 100 7.45 -7.37 -1.84
CA PHE A 100 7.82 -6.82 -3.15
C PHE A 100 8.69 -7.79 -3.97
N LYS A 101 9.56 -8.54 -3.31
CA LYS A 101 10.46 -9.53 -3.92
C LYS A 101 10.30 -10.93 -3.30
N CYS A 102 9.17 -11.19 -2.65
CA CYS A 102 8.92 -12.48 -2.01
C CYS A 102 8.69 -13.55 -3.08
N VAL A 103 9.39 -14.69 -2.99
CA VAL A 103 9.21 -15.85 -3.88
C VAL A 103 8.17 -16.84 -3.39
N GLN A 104 7.68 -16.69 -2.15
CA GLN A 104 6.73 -17.61 -1.57
C GLN A 104 5.34 -17.43 -2.21
N GLU A 105 4.63 -18.53 -2.39
CA GLU A 105 3.23 -18.50 -2.77
C GLU A 105 2.42 -17.85 -1.64
N CYS A 106 1.74 -16.76 -1.98
CA CYS A 106 1.03 -15.95 -1.01
C CYS A 106 -0.44 -16.36 -0.99
N LYS A 107 -0.89 -17.00 0.10
CA LYS A 107 -2.33 -17.27 0.34
C LYS A 107 -3.10 -16.05 0.86
N MET A 108 -2.44 -14.90 0.96
CA MET A 108 -2.92 -13.71 1.66
C MET A 108 -3.52 -12.72 0.68
N GLU A 109 -4.23 -11.72 1.21
CA GLU A 109 -4.57 -10.51 0.44
C GLU A 109 -3.32 -9.69 0.04
N GLY A 110 -2.11 -10.06 0.50
CA GLY A 110 -0.84 -9.49 0.04
C GLY A 110 -0.76 -7.97 0.16
N CYS A 111 -0.27 -7.30 -0.89
CA CYS A 111 -0.22 -5.85 -1.01
C CYS A 111 -1.59 -5.15 -1.03
N ASN A 112 -2.72 -5.87 -1.09
CA ASN A 112 -4.04 -5.25 -1.17
C ASN A 112 -4.40 -4.45 0.08
N ARG A 113 -3.72 -4.70 1.22
CA ARG A 113 -3.87 -3.91 2.46
C ARG A 113 -2.83 -2.81 2.65
N CYS A 114 -1.92 -2.60 1.70
CA CYS A 114 -1.13 -1.38 1.66
C CYS A 114 -2.06 -0.23 1.24
N GLU A 115 -2.81 0.30 2.21
CA GLU A 115 -3.74 1.40 2.00
C GLU A 115 -2.95 2.68 1.58
N PRO A 116 -3.36 3.33 0.48
CA PRO A 116 -2.78 4.61 0.06
C PRO A 116 -2.89 5.67 1.16
N GLY A 117 -1.89 6.54 1.28
CA GLY A 117 -1.92 7.70 2.18
C GLY A 117 -1.63 7.42 3.67
N CYS A 118 -1.79 6.19 4.17
CA CYS A 118 -1.46 5.86 5.57
C CYS A 118 -0.01 5.36 5.77
N GLY A 119 0.73 5.18 4.66
CA GLY A 119 2.12 4.70 4.67
C GLY A 119 2.25 3.25 5.14
N SER A 120 1.22 2.43 4.91
CA SER A 120 1.16 1.05 5.38
C SER A 120 2.01 0.12 4.53
N SER A 121 2.78 -0.74 5.20
CA SER A 121 3.57 -1.79 4.54
C SER A 121 3.63 -3.03 5.43
N ILE A 122 3.73 -4.21 4.84
CA ILE A 122 3.96 -5.44 5.61
C ILE A 122 5.37 -5.36 6.18
N GLN A 123 5.46 -5.33 7.51
CA GLN A 123 6.71 -5.35 8.28
C GLN A 123 7.13 -6.77 8.62
N GLU A 124 6.17 -7.66 8.89
CA GLU A 124 6.43 -9.05 9.23
C GLU A 124 5.38 -9.98 8.62
N CYS A 125 5.81 -11.15 8.15
CA CYS A 125 4.91 -12.20 7.68
C CYS A 125 5.59 -13.57 7.65
N ASP A 126 4.96 -14.56 8.29
CA ASP A 126 5.44 -15.94 8.33
C ASP A 126 4.91 -16.83 7.18
N ASN A 127 4.14 -16.24 6.26
CA ASN A 127 3.42 -16.90 5.16
C ASN A 127 2.46 -18.03 5.57
N LYS A 128 2.09 -18.12 6.85
CA LYS A 128 1.26 -19.21 7.39
C LYS A 128 0.14 -18.69 8.28
N THR A 129 0.50 -17.98 9.33
CA THR A 129 -0.41 -17.64 10.44
C THR A 129 -0.59 -16.13 10.60
N VAL A 130 0.44 -15.33 10.32
CA VAL A 130 0.43 -13.91 10.69
C VAL A 130 0.96 -13.00 9.58
N SER A 131 0.32 -11.83 9.50
CA SER A 131 0.84 -10.68 8.76
C SER A 131 0.72 -9.42 9.61
N VAL A 132 1.80 -8.66 9.72
CA VAL A 132 1.83 -7.40 10.46
C VAL A 132 2.07 -6.25 9.50
N TYR A 133 1.13 -5.31 9.45
CA TYR A 133 1.18 -4.10 8.66
C TYR A 133 1.57 -2.94 9.56
N GLY A 134 2.77 -2.39 9.38
CA GLY A 134 3.18 -1.17 10.06
C GLY A 134 2.48 0.04 9.47
N ILE A 135 2.00 0.96 10.32
CA ILE A 135 1.25 2.15 9.91
C ILE A 135 1.99 3.40 10.38
N LYS A 136 2.10 4.44 9.52
CA LYS A 136 2.86 5.67 9.84
C LYS A 136 1.97 6.89 10.04
N ASN A 137 1.00 7.08 9.16
CA ASN A 137 0.25 8.34 9.05
C ASN A 137 -1.27 8.11 9.21
N LYS A 138 -1.68 7.26 10.15
CA LYS A 138 -3.09 7.02 10.46
C LYS A 138 -3.34 7.29 11.92
N THR A 139 -4.41 8.00 12.19
CA THR A 139 -4.98 8.14 13.53
C THR A 139 -6.43 7.70 13.48
N ILE A 140 -6.95 7.23 14.61
CA ILE A 140 -8.38 6.89 14.72
C ILE A 140 -8.99 7.58 15.94
N PRO A 141 -10.20 8.16 15.81
CA PRO A 141 -10.98 8.60 16.95
C PRO A 141 -11.73 7.41 17.56
N LEU A 142 -11.56 7.19 18.86
CA LEU A 142 -12.36 6.22 19.62
C LEU A 142 -13.16 6.96 20.68
N THR A 143 -14.45 6.65 20.74
CA THR A 143 -15.37 7.18 21.75
C THR A 143 -15.62 6.11 22.80
N GLU A 144 -15.29 6.42 24.05
CA GLU A 144 -15.49 5.50 25.16
C GLU A 144 -16.99 5.42 25.51
N ASN A 145 -17.56 4.21 25.52
CA ASN A 145 -19.00 4.02 25.75
C ASN A 145 -19.46 4.48 27.14
N SER A 146 -18.59 4.39 28.15
CA SER A 146 -18.90 4.72 29.54
C SER A 146 -18.93 6.23 29.80
N THR A 147 -18.06 7.00 29.14
CA THR A 147 -17.90 8.44 29.38
C THR A 147 -18.39 9.32 28.24
N GLY A 148 -18.59 8.75 27.05
CA GLY A 148 -18.90 9.47 25.82
C GLY A 148 -17.74 10.33 25.30
N LYS A 149 -16.54 10.24 25.90
CA LYS A 149 -15.38 11.04 25.49
C LYS A 149 -14.70 10.41 24.30
N THR A 150 -14.39 11.25 23.31
CA THR A 150 -13.58 10.85 22.16
C THR A 150 -12.11 11.19 22.39
N LYS A 151 -11.22 10.22 22.17
CA LYS A 151 -9.77 10.42 22.12
C LYS A 151 -9.25 9.94 20.78
N VAL A 152 -8.24 10.64 20.25
CA VAL A 152 -7.57 10.28 18.99
C VAL A 152 -6.30 9.52 19.30
N TYR A 153 -6.11 8.39 18.63
CA TYR A 153 -4.98 7.49 18.83
C TYR A 153 -4.19 7.32 17.53
N PRO A 154 -2.85 7.48 17.55
CA PRO A 154 -2.00 7.02 16.47
C PRO A 154 -2.12 5.50 16.29
N VAL A 155 -2.23 5.06 15.04
CA VAL A 155 -2.19 3.63 14.71
C VAL A 155 -0.74 3.25 14.48
N LEU A 156 -0.29 2.21 15.18
CA LEU A 156 1.07 1.67 15.05
C LEU A 156 1.09 0.51 14.05
N SER A 157 0.14 -0.41 14.17
CA SER A 157 0.09 -1.60 13.32
C SER A 157 -1.31 -2.16 13.17
N ILE A 158 -1.53 -2.90 12.08
CA ILE A 158 -2.66 -3.81 11.90
C ILE A 158 -2.09 -5.22 11.77
N ILE A 159 -2.66 -6.16 12.53
CA ILE A 159 -2.23 -7.57 12.53
C ILE A 159 -3.36 -8.39 11.95
N LEU A 160 -3.04 -9.30 11.04
CA LEU A 160 -3.97 -10.27 10.48
C LEU A 160 -3.58 -11.66 10.98
N ASP A 161 -4.48 -12.29 11.74
CA ASP A 161 -4.51 -13.74 11.91
C ASP A 161 -5.11 -14.36 10.64
N GLN A 162 -4.32 -15.19 9.96
CA GLN A 162 -4.70 -15.78 8.69
C GLN A 162 -5.58 -17.01 8.84
N GLU A 163 -5.51 -17.72 9.96
CA GLU A 163 -6.27 -18.92 10.25
C GLU A 163 -7.73 -18.53 10.52
N TYR A 164 -7.93 -17.54 11.39
CA TYR A 164 -9.26 -17.09 11.80
C TYR A 164 -9.79 -15.90 10.98
N LYS A 165 -8.96 -15.34 10.09
CA LYS A 165 -9.26 -14.10 9.34
C LYS A 165 -9.61 -12.93 10.28
N GLN A 166 -9.02 -12.93 11.47
CA GLN A 166 -9.24 -11.90 12.48
C GLN A 166 -8.20 -10.80 12.34
N LEU A 167 -8.65 -9.55 12.43
CA LEU A 167 -7.76 -8.40 12.45
C LEU A 167 -7.69 -7.79 13.83
N TYR A 168 -6.50 -7.31 14.16
CA TYR A 168 -6.22 -6.55 15.36
C TYR A 168 -5.61 -5.22 14.95
N ILE A 169 -5.91 -4.16 15.70
CA ILE A 169 -5.29 -2.85 15.53
C ILE A 169 -4.54 -2.48 16.79
N VAL A 170 -3.27 -2.10 16.64
CA VAL A 170 -2.39 -1.67 17.72
C VAL A 170 -2.29 -0.15 17.69
N LEU A 171 -2.63 0.46 18.81
CA LEU A 171 -2.75 1.90 18.99
C LEU A 171 -1.77 2.41 20.04
N ASP A 172 -1.26 3.62 19.81
CA ASP A 172 -0.41 4.28 20.79
C ASP A 172 -1.26 4.97 21.88
N ASN A 173 -1.14 4.49 23.12
CA ASN A 173 -1.83 5.03 24.30
C ASN A 173 -0.83 5.33 25.44
N ASN A 174 0.28 5.99 25.10
CA ASN A 174 1.39 6.39 25.98
C ASN A 174 1.06 6.43 27.50
N PRO A 175 1.78 5.65 28.35
CA PRO A 175 2.94 4.81 28.02
C PRO A 175 2.58 3.46 27.37
N ASP A 176 1.33 3.03 27.52
CA ASP A 176 0.89 1.70 27.12
C ASP A 176 0.45 1.64 25.66
N LYS A 177 0.26 0.41 25.15
CA LYS A 177 -0.39 0.16 23.87
C LYS A 177 -1.82 -0.31 24.11
N LEU A 178 -2.72 0.10 23.23
CA LEU A 178 -4.10 -0.38 23.22
C LEU A 178 -4.27 -1.29 21.99
N ILE A 179 -4.74 -2.51 22.21
CA ILE A 179 -5.00 -3.48 21.14
C ILE A 179 -6.51 -3.77 21.13
N LEU A 180 -7.10 -3.72 19.94
CA LEU A 180 -8.53 -3.95 19.72
C LEU A 180 -8.72 -4.92 18.56
N TYR A 181 -9.83 -5.66 18.56
CA TYR A 181 -10.32 -6.27 17.32
C TYR A 181 -10.66 -5.17 16.31
N TYR A 182 -10.36 -5.42 15.05
CA TYR A 182 -10.57 -4.47 13.96
C TYR A 182 -11.48 -5.08 12.89
N TYR A 183 -12.50 -4.33 12.48
CA TYR A 183 -13.46 -4.78 11.48
C TYR A 183 -13.62 -3.68 10.41
N PRO A 184 -12.83 -3.75 9.32
CA PRO A 184 -12.93 -2.78 8.24
C PRO A 184 -14.26 -2.93 7.50
N ASN A 185 -14.97 -1.83 7.26
CA ASN A 185 -16.24 -1.84 6.54
C ASN A 185 -16.36 -0.65 5.57
N PRO A 186 -17.07 -0.80 4.43
CA PRO A 186 -17.24 0.29 3.46
C PRO A 186 -17.88 1.55 4.04
N SER A 187 -18.73 1.40 5.05
CA SER A 187 -19.43 2.50 5.72
C SER A 187 -18.63 3.12 6.87
N GLY A 188 -17.44 2.61 7.14
CA GLY A 188 -16.59 3.03 8.26
C GLY A 188 -16.22 1.86 9.15
N ASP A 189 -14.98 1.89 9.62
CA ASP A 189 -14.40 0.84 10.43
C ASP A 189 -15.04 0.74 11.82
N THR A 190 -15.14 -0.48 12.35
CA THR A 190 -15.58 -0.74 13.72
C THR A 190 -14.50 -1.47 14.53
N TYR A 191 -14.58 -1.33 15.85
CA TYR A 191 -13.57 -1.82 16.79
C TYR A 191 -14.25 -2.53 17.96
N GLY A 192 -13.61 -3.59 18.47
CA GLY A 192 -14.08 -4.35 19.62
C GLY A 192 -12.99 -4.53 20.67
N GLU A 193 -13.38 -4.53 21.93
CA GLU A 193 -12.49 -4.92 23.02
C GLU A 193 -12.10 -6.40 22.88
N ILE A 194 -10.84 -6.71 23.16
CA ILE A 194 -10.35 -8.08 23.21
C ILE A 194 -10.65 -8.62 24.60
N THR A 195 -11.49 -9.65 24.66
CA THR A 195 -11.88 -10.32 25.92
C THR A 195 -11.21 -11.67 26.09
N ASP A 196 -10.72 -12.25 25.00
CA ASP A 196 -9.96 -13.49 25.00
C ASP A 196 -8.46 -13.24 25.21
N MET A 197 -7.85 -13.97 26.14
CA MET A 197 -6.45 -13.78 26.50
C MET A 197 -5.48 -14.37 25.47
N GLU A 198 -5.88 -15.42 24.75
CA GLU A 198 -5.05 -16.03 23.71
C GLU A 198 -4.94 -15.09 22.51
N ASP A 199 -6.05 -14.48 22.10
CA ASP A 199 -6.10 -13.43 21.07
C ASP A 199 -5.22 -12.22 21.43
N MET A 200 -5.29 -11.76 22.68
CA MET A 200 -4.46 -10.65 23.15
C MET A 200 -2.98 -11.02 23.09
N ASN A 201 -2.60 -12.20 23.59
CA ASN A 201 -1.21 -12.66 23.58
C ASN A 201 -0.68 -12.87 22.16
N PHE A 202 -1.51 -13.38 21.25
CA PHE A 202 -1.18 -13.52 19.84
C PHE A 202 -0.83 -12.16 19.23
N ALA A 203 -1.71 -11.16 19.40
CA ALA A 203 -1.52 -9.83 18.86
C ALA A 203 -0.28 -9.12 19.46
N ILE A 204 -0.05 -9.25 20.78
CA ILE A 204 1.15 -8.69 21.44
C ILE A 204 2.41 -9.30 20.83
N LYS A 205 2.49 -10.64 20.80
CA LYS A 205 3.66 -11.35 20.30
C LYS A 205 3.98 -10.97 18.85
N ALA A 206 2.96 -11.01 17.98
CA ALA A 206 3.12 -10.64 16.57
C ALA A 206 3.63 -9.20 16.41
N PHE A 207 3.11 -8.26 17.21
CA PHE A 207 3.58 -6.87 17.18
C PHE A 207 5.04 -6.75 17.63
N GLU A 208 5.41 -7.36 18.76
CA GLU A 208 6.78 -7.28 19.28
C GLU A 208 7.81 -7.92 18.34
N GLU A 209 7.48 -9.06 17.73
CA GLU A 209 8.33 -9.72 16.73
C GLU A 209 8.54 -8.84 15.48
N SER A 210 7.54 -8.04 15.09
CA SER A 210 7.64 -7.13 13.93
C SER A 210 8.54 -5.90 14.14
N LEU A 211 8.97 -5.64 15.37
CA LEU A 211 9.85 -4.50 15.71
C LEU A 211 11.35 -4.85 15.70
N GLN A 212 11.69 -6.14 15.55
CA GLN A 212 13.07 -6.65 15.56
C GLN A 212 13.75 -6.52 14.20
#